data_AF-A0AAU2DT98-F1
#
_entry.id   AF-A0AAU2DT98-F1
#
_cell.length_a   1.000
_cell.length_b   1.000
_cell.length_c   1.000
_cell.angle_alpha   90.00
_cell.angle_beta   90.00
_cell.angle_gamma   90.00
#
_symmetry.space_group_name_H-M   'P 1'
#
loop_
_entity.id
_entity.type
_entity.pdbx_description
1 polymer ?
#
loop_
_entity_poly.entity_id
_entity_poly.type
_entity_poly.pdbx_seq_one_letter_code
_entity_poly.pdbx_strand_id
1 'polypeptide(L)'
;MVTFSFEPRADDVLWSADRRPEHPDRPEHPELTGADFSMSYFQADVQLVVQGVDLSLRTPGLPVVDFALMLEYARTELETRSDIAVETSVTGHVFSLSRGAEVVTLTTNYAPGVVELSWAELRQLTDRAKAEAFRLITTAHPALRDTAWLRETAGTPSRS
;
A
#
# COMPACT_ATOMS: atom_id res chain seq x y z
N MET A 1 9.97 -7.46 -15.07
CA MET A 1 9.56 -6.03 -15.16
C MET A 1 8.24 -5.86 -14.45
N VAL A 2 8.22 -4.97 -13.45
CA VAL A 2 7.06 -4.68 -12.60
C VAL A 2 6.51 -3.30 -12.94
N THR A 3 5.26 -3.25 -13.39
CA THR A 3 4.48 -2.02 -13.55
C THR A 3 3.58 -1.86 -12.33
N PHE A 4 3.68 -0.71 -11.68
CA PHE A 4 2.98 -0.42 -10.44
C PHE A 4 2.61 1.06 -10.35
N SER A 5 1.39 1.34 -9.93
CA SER A 5 0.90 2.67 -9.55
C SER A 5 -0.34 2.56 -8.66
N PHE A 6 -0.63 3.64 -7.94
CA PHE A 6 -1.93 3.87 -7.32
C PHE A 6 -2.75 4.86 -8.13
N GLU A 7 -4.04 4.56 -8.30
CA GLU A 7 -5.02 5.47 -8.89
C GLU A 7 -6.00 5.94 -7.80
N PRO A 8 -5.81 7.15 -7.24
CA PRO A 8 -6.73 7.71 -6.25
C PRO A 8 -8.18 7.66 -6.72
N ARG A 9 -9.05 7.10 -5.89
CA ARG A 9 -10.46 6.97 -6.23
C ARG A 9 -11.16 8.33 -6.16
N ALA A 10 -11.79 8.73 -7.27
CA ALA A 10 -12.48 10.02 -7.36
C ALA A 10 -13.68 10.15 -6.41
N ASP A 11 -14.27 9.02 -6.02
CA ASP A 11 -15.38 8.96 -5.07
C ASP A 11 -14.93 8.90 -3.60
N ASP A 12 -13.64 8.71 -3.33
CA ASP A 12 -13.09 8.90 -1.99
C ASP A 12 -12.82 10.39 -1.74
N VAL A 13 -13.77 11.01 -1.03
CA VAL A 13 -13.73 12.43 -0.63
C VAL A 13 -12.49 12.78 0.19
N LEU A 14 -11.79 11.80 0.77
CA LEU A 14 -10.57 12.01 1.53
C LEU A 14 -9.40 12.43 0.67
N TRP A 15 -9.45 12.25 -0.66
CA TRP A 15 -8.45 12.82 -1.57
C TRP A 15 -8.63 14.31 -1.82
N SER A 16 -9.79 14.90 -1.49
CA SER A 16 -10.05 16.32 -1.72
C SER A 16 -9.44 17.21 -0.62
N ALA A 17 -8.65 18.20 -1.04
CA ALA A 17 -8.10 19.22 -0.15
C ALA A 17 -9.18 20.17 0.42
N ASP A 18 -10.33 20.28 -0.25
CA ASP A 18 -11.41 21.20 0.11
C ASP A 18 -12.32 20.66 1.23
N ARG A 19 -12.08 19.44 1.72
CA ARG A 19 -12.86 18.87 2.82
C ARG A 19 -12.64 19.71 4.07
N ARG A 20 -13.67 20.47 4.44
CA ARG A 20 -13.78 21.03 5.80
C ARG A 20 -14.01 19.88 6.79
N PRO A 21 -13.41 19.92 7.99
CA PRO A 21 -13.65 18.91 9.01
C PRO A 21 -15.15 18.73 9.26
N GLU A 22 -15.63 17.49 9.33
CA GLU A 22 -17.04 17.18 9.66
C GLU A 22 -17.43 17.66 11.08
N HIS A 23 -16.45 18.03 11.89
CA HIS A 23 -16.63 18.59 13.23
C HIS A 23 -15.84 19.89 13.39
N PRO A 24 -16.45 21.07 13.17
CA PRO A 24 -15.78 22.36 13.33
C PRO A 24 -15.31 22.65 14.76
N ASP A 25 -15.84 21.93 15.76
CA ASP A 25 -15.43 22.03 17.16
C ASP A 25 -14.23 21.12 17.52
N ARG A 26 -13.76 20.28 16.57
CA ARG A 26 -12.49 19.56 16.68
C ARG A 26 -11.48 20.27 15.78
N PRO A 27 -10.55 21.07 16.33
CA PRO A 27 -9.53 21.71 15.52
C PRO A 27 -8.74 20.62 14.79
N GLU A 28 -8.42 20.90 13.54
CA GLU A 28 -7.80 20.01 12.57
C GLU A 28 -6.61 19.23 13.16
N HIS A 29 -6.73 17.89 13.12
CA HIS A 29 -5.67 16.87 13.27
C HIS A 29 -4.75 16.87 14.53
N PRO A 30 -5.22 16.34 15.68
CA PRO A 30 -4.33 15.83 16.73
C PRO A 30 -4.61 14.34 17.04
N GLU A 31 -4.82 13.47 16.06
CA GLU A 31 -3.79 12.50 15.65
C GLU A 31 -4.44 11.68 14.54
N LEU A 32 -4.15 11.92 13.25
CA LEU A 32 -4.37 10.83 12.30
C LEU A 32 -3.44 9.71 12.73
N THR A 33 -4.03 8.63 13.18
CA THR A 33 -3.32 7.47 13.68
C THR A 33 -2.92 6.58 12.51
N GLY A 34 -2.00 5.66 12.75
CA GLY A 34 -1.71 4.62 11.76
C GLY A 34 -2.96 3.84 11.32
N ALA A 35 -3.93 3.67 12.22
CA ALA A 35 -5.19 2.98 11.91
C ALA A 35 -6.03 3.75 10.88
N ASP A 36 -6.07 5.09 10.96
CA ASP A 36 -6.80 5.91 9.99
C ASP A 36 -6.26 5.71 8.56
N PHE A 37 -4.93 5.78 8.42
CA PHE A 37 -4.24 5.56 7.14
C PHE A 37 -4.32 4.12 6.64
N SER A 38 -4.33 3.14 7.53
CA SER A 38 -4.25 1.72 7.16
C SER A 38 -5.62 1.06 6.97
N MET A 39 -6.70 1.68 7.46
CA MET A 39 -8.04 1.07 7.36
C MET A 39 -8.97 1.85 6.44
N SER A 40 -9.04 3.17 6.60
CA SER A 40 -10.21 3.89 6.10
C SER A 40 -9.88 4.99 5.11
N TYR A 41 -8.65 5.53 5.13
CA TYR A 41 -8.32 6.76 4.42
C TYR A 41 -7.52 6.51 3.16
N PHE A 42 -7.76 7.35 2.14
CA PHE A 42 -6.95 7.39 0.91
C PHE A 42 -7.05 6.09 0.10
N GLN A 43 -8.27 5.72 -0.25
CA GLN A 43 -8.59 4.56 -1.07
C GLN A 43 -8.12 4.77 -2.52
N ALA A 44 -7.39 3.81 -3.05
CA ALA A 44 -6.96 3.81 -4.44
C ALA A 44 -7.20 2.45 -5.09
N ASP A 45 -7.38 2.48 -6.41
CA ASP A 45 -7.18 1.29 -7.22
C ASP A 45 -5.67 1.04 -7.32
N VAL A 46 -5.27 -0.23 -7.26
CA VAL A 46 -3.88 -0.66 -7.36
C VAL A 46 -3.66 -1.25 -8.73
N GLN A 47 -2.80 -0.62 -9.53
CA GLN A 47 -2.28 -1.25 -10.74
C GLN A 47 -1.05 -2.08 -10.37
N LEU A 48 -1.08 -3.38 -10.65
CA LEU A 48 0.06 -4.27 -10.44
C LEU A 48 0.15 -5.26 -11.59
N VAL A 49 1.09 -5.03 -12.51
CA VAL A 49 1.37 -5.95 -13.62
C VAL A 49 2.81 -6.42 -13.53
N VAL A 50 2.99 -7.71 -13.32
CA VAL A 50 4.31 -8.35 -13.18
C VAL A 50 4.53 -9.26 -14.39
N GLN A 51 5.54 -8.95 -15.19
CA GLN A 51 5.89 -9.74 -16.38
C GLN A 51 4.69 -9.97 -17.34
N GLY A 52 3.77 -9.01 -17.42
CA GLY A 52 2.58 -9.09 -18.27
C GLY A 52 1.37 -9.78 -17.64
N VAL A 53 1.51 -10.36 -16.44
CA VAL A 53 0.38 -10.89 -15.65
C VAL A 53 -0.21 -9.77 -14.81
N ASP A 54 -1.51 -9.56 -14.95
CA ASP A 54 -2.25 -8.50 -14.26
C ASP A 54 -2.82 -9.02 -12.93
N LEU A 55 -2.32 -8.47 -11.83
CA LEU A 55 -2.80 -8.67 -10.46
C LEU A 55 -3.40 -7.39 -9.88
N SER A 56 -3.86 -6.45 -10.73
CA SER A 56 -4.42 -5.18 -10.30
C SER A 56 -5.70 -5.37 -9.48
N LEU A 57 -5.89 -4.51 -8.48
CA LEU A 57 -7.08 -4.46 -7.63
C LEU A 57 -7.84 -3.16 -7.88
N ARG A 58 -9.08 -3.25 -8.36
CA ARG A 58 -9.92 -2.06 -8.64
C ARG A 58 -11.17 -1.93 -7.77
N THR A 59 -11.65 -3.02 -7.16
CA THR A 59 -12.88 -2.98 -6.39
C THR A 59 -12.76 -3.92 -5.21
N PRO A 60 -12.94 -3.44 -3.96
CA PRO A 60 -13.43 -2.11 -3.57
C PRO A 60 -12.35 -1.00 -3.55
N GLY A 61 -11.17 -1.20 -4.13
CA GLY A 61 -10.02 -0.33 -3.87
C GLY A 61 -9.51 -0.56 -2.45
N LEU A 62 -8.38 0.04 -2.09
CA LEU A 62 -7.78 -0.17 -0.78
C LEU A 62 -6.99 1.09 -0.32
N PRO A 63 -6.81 1.31 1.00
CA PRO A 63 -5.97 2.40 1.51
C PRO A 63 -4.52 2.28 1.01
N VAL A 64 -3.98 3.30 0.36
CA VAL A 64 -2.61 3.24 -0.23
C VAL A 64 -1.53 2.84 0.78
N VAL A 65 -1.71 3.20 2.06
CA VAL A 65 -0.78 2.87 3.14
C VAL A 65 -0.92 1.41 3.58
N ASP A 66 -2.14 0.85 3.58
CA ASP A 66 -2.39 -0.56 3.90
C ASP A 66 -1.64 -1.49 2.94
N PHE A 67 -1.71 -1.22 1.63
CA PHE A 67 -0.95 -2.00 0.64
C PHE A 67 0.56 -1.92 0.84
N ALA A 68 1.06 -0.71 1.07
CA ALA A 68 2.48 -0.49 1.26
C ALA A 68 3.00 -1.23 2.50
N LEU A 69 2.23 -1.21 3.60
CA LEU A 69 2.53 -1.94 4.83
C LEU A 69 2.41 -3.45 4.66
N MET A 70 1.38 -3.92 3.95
CA MET A 70 1.20 -5.32 3.61
C MET A 70 2.41 -5.87 2.86
N LEU A 71 2.91 -5.15 1.85
CA LEU A 71 4.12 -5.53 1.11
C LEU A 71 5.38 -5.52 1.97
N GLU A 72 5.53 -4.54 2.88
CA GLU A 72 6.68 -4.47 3.79
C GLU A 72 6.67 -5.62 4.80
N TYR A 73 5.50 -5.91 5.38
CA TYR A 73 5.30 -7.06 6.25
C TYR A 73 5.63 -8.36 5.51
N ALA A 74 5.07 -8.54 4.31
CA ALA A 74 5.29 -9.73 3.50
C ALA A 74 6.78 -9.95 3.18
N ARG A 75 7.47 -8.90 2.73
CA ARG A 75 8.91 -8.93 2.45
C ARG A 75 9.72 -9.36 3.67
N THR A 76 9.41 -8.78 4.83
CA THR A 76 10.14 -9.03 6.09
C THR A 76 9.91 -10.45 6.60
N GLU A 77 8.66 -10.93 6.60
CA GLU A 77 8.35 -12.29 7.05
C GLU A 77 9.00 -13.37 6.19
N LEU A 78 9.07 -13.16 4.87
CA LEU A 78 9.70 -14.11 3.94
C LEU A 78 11.20 -14.31 4.21
N GLU A 79 11.86 -13.41 4.94
CA GLU A 79 13.26 -13.60 5.33
C GLU A 79 13.44 -14.82 6.26
N THR A 80 12.41 -15.14 7.04
CA THR A 80 12.43 -16.23 8.03
C THR A 80 11.46 -17.36 7.71
N ARG A 81 10.41 -17.10 6.92
CA ARG A 81 9.35 -18.05 6.58
C ARG A 81 9.37 -18.34 5.09
N SER A 82 9.11 -19.61 4.73
CA SER A 82 9.05 -20.01 3.33
C SER A 82 7.74 -19.63 2.66
N ASP A 83 6.64 -19.56 3.41
CA ASP A 83 5.31 -19.31 2.87
C ASP A 83 4.52 -18.42 3.83
N ILE A 84 3.86 -17.41 3.27
CA ILE A 84 2.99 -16.50 4.00
C ILE A 84 1.73 -16.19 3.19
N ALA A 85 0.68 -15.85 3.90
CA ALA A 85 -0.52 -15.23 3.34
C ALA A 85 -0.81 -13.98 4.16
N VAL A 86 -0.93 -12.84 3.48
CA VAL A 86 -1.20 -11.55 4.13
C VAL A 86 -2.51 -11.02 3.59
N GLU A 87 -3.41 -10.69 4.50
CA GLU A 87 -4.71 -10.10 4.22
C GLU A 87 -4.63 -8.59 4.34
N THR A 88 -5.16 -7.85 3.37
CA THR A 88 -5.34 -6.39 3.50
C THR A 88 -6.48 -6.08 4.46
N SER A 89 -6.35 -5.01 5.25
CA SER A 89 -7.07 -4.80 6.50
C SER A 89 -8.60 -4.73 6.39
N VAL A 90 -9.16 -4.42 5.21
CA VAL A 90 -10.60 -4.09 5.06
C VAL A 90 -11.33 -4.90 3.99
N THR A 91 -10.63 -5.48 3.04
CA THR A 91 -11.25 -6.04 1.83
C THR A 91 -11.29 -7.57 1.80
N GLY A 92 -10.58 -8.23 2.72
CA GLY A 92 -10.40 -9.69 2.70
C GLY A 92 -9.56 -10.18 1.51
N HIS A 93 -8.90 -9.29 0.79
CA HIS A 93 -7.97 -9.66 -0.27
C HIS A 93 -6.68 -10.22 0.33
N VAL A 94 -6.33 -11.42 -0.13
CA VAL A 94 -5.18 -12.16 0.36
C VAL A 94 -4.12 -12.20 -0.72
N PHE A 95 -2.90 -11.81 -0.33
CA PHE A 95 -1.68 -11.97 -1.10
C PHE A 95 -0.92 -13.15 -0.51
N SER A 96 -0.73 -14.20 -1.29
CA SER A 96 0.04 -15.37 -0.87
C SER A 96 1.41 -15.32 -1.52
N LEU A 97 2.46 -15.36 -0.70
CA LEU A 97 3.84 -15.31 -1.16
C LEU A 97 4.59 -16.55 -0.71
N SER A 98 5.35 -17.14 -1.61
CA SER A 98 6.18 -18.31 -1.36
C SER A 98 7.62 -18.05 -1.80
N ARG A 99 8.56 -18.32 -0.91
CA ARG A 99 10.00 -18.15 -1.10
C ARG A 99 10.59 -19.36 -1.80
N GLY A 100 11.08 -19.15 -3.01
CA GLY A 100 12.04 -20.02 -3.68
C GLY A 100 13.49 -19.64 -3.35
N ALA A 101 14.43 -20.33 -3.99
CA ALA A 101 15.86 -20.06 -3.83
C ALA A 101 16.24 -18.66 -4.37
N GLU A 102 15.74 -18.32 -5.56
CA GLU A 102 16.09 -17.09 -6.28
C GLU A 102 14.92 -16.12 -6.47
N VAL A 103 13.69 -16.65 -6.39
CA VAL A 103 12.45 -15.93 -6.69
C VAL A 103 11.43 -16.10 -5.57
N VAL A 104 10.52 -15.14 -5.48
CA VAL A 104 9.33 -15.17 -4.66
C VAL A 104 8.13 -15.31 -5.60
N THR A 105 7.34 -16.35 -5.40
CA THR A 105 6.08 -16.54 -6.11
C THR A 105 5.00 -15.76 -5.39
N LEU A 106 4.22 -14.96 -6.11
CA LEU A 106 3.08 -14.20 -5.62
C LEU A 106 1.80 -14.67 -6.33
N THR A 107 0.76 -14.93 -5.54
CA THR A 107 -0.61 -15.18 -5.99
C THR A 107 -1.60 -14.36 -5.16
N THR A 108 -2.84 -14.27 -5.66
CA THR A 108 -3.92 -13.56 -4.96
C THR A 108 -5.19 -14.38 -4.95
N ASN A 109 -6.09 -14.13 -4.00
CA ASN A 109 -7.41 -14.78 -3.96
C ASN A 109 -8.46 -14.12 -4.87
N TYR A 110 -8.15 -12.97 -5.49
CA TYR A 110 -9.10 -12.16 -6.26
C TYR A 110 -8.79 -12.06 -7.75
N ALA A 111 -7.52 -12.22 -8.15
CA ALA A 111 -7.10 -12.21 -9.54
C ALA A 111 -6.45 -13.55 -9.90
N PRO A 112 -6.83 -14.16 -11.04
CA PRO A 112 -6.17 -15.36 -11.52
C PRO A 112 -4.77 -15.00 -12.01
N GLY A 113 -3.73 -15.60 -11.43
CA GLY A 113 -2.37 -15.36 -11.86
C GLY A 113 -1.35 -15.87 -10.85
N VAL A 114 -0.21 -16.28 -11.38
CA VAL A 114 0.99 -16.61 -10.59
C VAL A 114 2.11 -15.80 -11.19
N VAL A 115 2.78 -15.02 -10.35
CA VAL A 115 3.90 -14.18 -10.80
C VAL A 115 5.13 -14.48 -9.98
N GLU A 116 6.29 -14.42 -10.62
CA GLU A 116 7.58 -14.57 -9.96
C GLU A 116 8.27 -13.21 -9.91
N LEU A 117 8.73 -12.85 -8.71
CA LEU A 117 9.51 -11.66 -8.43
C LEU A 117 10.87 -12.10 -7.94
N SER A 118 11.95 -11.51 -8.45
CA SER A 118 13.21 -11.57 -7.72
C SER A 118 13.07 -10.85 -6.35
N TRP A 119 13.92 -11.19 -5.39
CA TRP A 119 14.00 -10.45 -4.13
C TRP A 119 14.23 -8.95 -4.34
N ALA A 120 15.02 -8.58 -5.35
CA ALA A 120 15.26 -7.19 -5.71
C ALA A 120 14.00 -6.50 -6.22
N GLU A 121 13.20 -7.17 -7.07
CA GLU A 121 11.92 -6.65 -7.56
C GLU A 121 10.89 -6.52 -6.43
N LEU A 122 10.80 -7.50 -5.53
CA LEU A 122 9.92 -7.41 -4.36
C LEU A 122 10.29 -6.21 -3.49
N ARG A 123 11.58 -6.04 -3.18
CA ARG A 123 12.06 -4.87 -2.41
C ARG A 123 11.73 -3.55 -3.12
N GLN A 124 12.01 -3.47 -4.42
CA GLN A 124 11.72 -2.26 -5.21
C GLN A 124 10.22 -1.95 -5.25
N LEU A 125 9.37 -2.97 -5.38
CA LEU A 125 7.92 -2.81 -5.34
C LEU A 125 7.47 -2.25 -3.98
N THR A 126 7.96 -2.81 -2.87
CA THR A 126 7.69 -2.30 -1.52
C THR A 126 8.11 -0.83 -1.38
N ASP A 127 9.35 -0.49 -1.75
CA ASP A 127 9.87 0.87 -1.61
C ASP A 127 9.09 1.88 -2.47
N ARG A 128 8.72 1.47 -3.69
CA ARG A 128 7.89 2.29 -4.59
C ARG A 128 6.48 2.50 -4.03
N ALA A 129 5.84 1.46 -3.51
CA ALA A 129 4.51 1.57 -2.91
C ALA A 129 4.50 2.56 -1.73
N LYS A 130 5.48 2.45 -0.83
CA LYS A 130 5.64 3.38 0.30
C LYS A 130 5.83 4.83 -0.16
N ALA A 131 6.78 5.04 -1.06
CA ALA A 131 7.09 6.37 -1.58
C ALA A 131 5.90 7.00 -2.34
N GLU A 132 5.17 6.19 -3.12
CA GLU A 132 4.02 6.66 -3.88
C GLU A 132 2.83 6.98 -2.98
N ALA A 133 2.54 6.14 -1.97
CA ALA A 133 1.53 6.42 -0.96
C ALA A 133 1.83 7.75 -0.23
N PHE A 134 3.06 7.93 0.25
CA PHE A 134 3.49 9.18 0.90
C PHE A 134 3.34 10.39 -0.03
N ARG A 135 3.80 10.26 -1.28
CA ARG A 135 3.72 11.33 -2.28
C ARG A 135 2.27 11.71 -2.57
N LEU A 136 1.40 10.75 -2.83
CA LEU A 136 -0.01 11.01 -3.15
C LEU A 136 -0.72 11.71 -2.00
N ILE A 137 -0.60 11.17 -0.79
CA ILE A 137 -1.22 11.75 0.41
C ILE A 137 -0.73 13.18 0.65
N THR A 138 0.59 13.41 0.61
CA THR A 138 1.15 14.75 0.86
C THR A 138 1.02 15.72 -0.30
N THR A 139 0.63 15.24 -1.49
CA THR A 139 0.23 16.09 -2.61
C THR A 139 -1.21 16.56 -2.44
N ALA A 140 -2.11 15.66 -2.05
CA ALA A 140 -3.51 15.99 -1.76
C ALA A 140 -3.63 16.85 -0.48
N HIS A 141 -2.86 16.52 0.55
CA HIS A 141 -2.87 17.18 1.86
C HIS A 141 -1.45 17.54 2.31
N PRO A 142 -0.91 18.68 1.87
CA PRO A 142 0.45 19.09 2.21
C PRO A 142 0.74 19.14 3.72
N ALA A 143 -0.27 19.43 4.55
CA ALA A 143 -0.15 19.46 6.01
C ALA A 143 0.21 18.09 6.63
N LEU A 144 -0.13 16.97 5.97
CA LEU A 144 0.18 15.62 6.46
C LEU A 144 1.64 15.22 6.26
N ARG A 145 2.45 16.04 5.56
CA ARG A 145 3.88 15.79 5.38
C ARG A 145 4.63 15.72 6.71
N ASP A 146 4.13 16.44 7.72
CA ASP A 146 4.77 16.53 9.03
C ASP A 146 4.23 15.53 10.05
N THR A 147 3.28 14.69 9.67
CA THR A 147 2.80 13.59 10.51
C THR A 147 3.93 12.58 10.72
N ALA A 148 4.42 12.48 11.96
CA ALA A 148 5.56 11.64 12.31
C ALA A 148 5.37 10.18 11.88
N TRP A 149 4.20 9.60 12.18
CA TRP A 149 3.86 8.23 11.79
C TRP A 149 3.94 8.04 10.27
N LEU A 150 3.30 8.91 9.48
CA LEU A 150 3.31 8.79 8.02
C LEU A 150 4.73 8.92 7.44
N ARG A 151 5.55 9.80 8.01
CA ARG A 151 6.95 9.99 7.60
C ARG A 151 7.81 8.77 7.91
N GLU A 152 7.69 8.22 9.11
CA GLU A 152 8.44 7.03 9.54
C GLU A 152 8.00 5.78 8.78
N THR A 153 6.69 5.63 8.59
CA THR A 153 6.10 4.45 7.98
C THR A 153 6.22 4.44 6.47
N ALA A 154 5.83 5.51 5.77
CA ALA A 154 5.79 5.54 4.30
C ALA A 154 6.80 6.51 3.67
N GLY A 155 7.22 7.55 4.40
CA GLY A 155 8.11 8.60 3.90
C GLY A 155 9.60 8.28 3.94
N THR A 156 10.01 7.24 4.67
CA THR A 156 11.42 6.86 4.80
C THR A 156 11.70 5.63 3.93
N PRO A 157 12.65 5.69 2.97
CA PRO A 157 13.05 4.49 2.25
C PRO A 157 13.65 3.48 3.22
N SER A 158 13.26 2.20 3.10
CA SER A 158 13.84 1.13 3.93
C SER A 158 15.36 1.14 3.77
N ARG A 159 16.10 1.35 4.87
CA ARG A 159 17.56 1.29 4.84
C ARG A 159 17.99 -0.15 4.53
N SER A 160 18.90 -0.24 3.56
CA SER A 160 19.59 -1.43 3.07
C SER A 160 20.29 -2.23 4.16
#